data_AF-A0A6A5XU15-F1
#
_entry.id   AF-A0A6A5XU15-F1
#
_cell.length_a   1.000
_cell.length_b   1.000
_cell.length_c   1.000
_cell.angle_alpha   90.00
_cell.angle_beta   90.00
_cell.angle_gamma   90.00
#
_symmetry.space_group_name_H-M   'P 1'
#
loop_
_entity.id
_entity.type
_entity.pdbx_description
1 polymer ?
#
loop_
_entity_poly.entity_id
_entity_poly.type
_entity_poly.pdbx_seq_one_letter_code
_entity_poly.pdbx_strand_id
1 'polypeptide(L)'
;MTTEQSAPETVPDQKKIAKLDEPVPDTFNQLLPLPEGWKKDNKHPKFQHCQPPKPPVYPKGMQSVFLAGSIEMGKAIQWQERLVEHLQHLPLTVCNPRRGSWTIDGTPAEMKKAFDEQVKWELEALENCDVICFFFDHATISPVTLVELGLWAKSGKVVVCCSKKYWRASNVHFVCDRYKVPITDTFENLLPLVKHKLQEKGMKFPDSEDVRIPPTVSDLSAQPTKWKFERDE
;
A
#
# COMPACT_ATOMS: atom_id res chain seq x y z
N MET A 1 52.49 16.90 40.51
CA MET A 1 52.08 16.17 39.30
C MET A 1 51.08 15.11 39.72
N THR A 2 49.80 15.49 39.76
CA THR A 2 48.68 14.59 40.04
C THR A 2 47.90 14.46 38.75
N THR A 3 48.00 13.32 38.10
CA THR A 3 47.24 12.97 36.90
C THR A 3 45.83 12.54 37.33
N GLU A 4 44.83 13.39 37.07
CA GLU A 4 43.43 12.98 37.00
C GLU A 4 43.24 12.12 35.74
N GLN A 5 42.88 10.85 35.93
CA GLN A 5 42.32 10.03 34.86
C GLN A 5 40.81 10.25 34.83
N SER A 6 40.33 11.00 33.84
CA SER A 6 38.89 11.09 33.55
C SER A 6 38.42 9.74 32.99
N ALA A 7 37.43 9.13 33.63
CA ALA A 7 36.71 7.98 33.09
C ALA A 7 36.00 8.37 31.77
N PRO A 8 35.87 7.46 30.80
CA PRO A 8 35.11 7.73 29.59
C PRO A 8 33.62 7.82 29.93
N GLU A 9 33.02 8.98 29.66
CA GLU A 9 31.57 9.18 29.69
C GLU A 9 30.92 8.19 28.72
N THR A 10 30.16 7.23 29.25
CA THR A 10 29.32 6.34 28.46
C THR A 10 28.19 7.16 27.86
N VAL A 11 28.31 7.52 26.59
CA VAL A 11 27.20 8.06 25.80
C VAL A 11 26.09 7.00 25.78
N PRO A 12 24.84 7.32 26.17
CA PRO A 12 23.77 6.35 26.17
C PRO A 12 23.47 5.91 24.73
N ASP A 13 23.47 4.59 24.53
CA ASP A 13 23.21 3.90 23.27
C ASP A 13 21.81 4.29 22.75
N GLN A 14 21.77 5.25 21.82
CA GLN A 14 20.54 5.69 21.20
C GLN A 14 20.05 4.60 20.25
N LYS A 15 19.10 3.79 20.74
CA LYS A 15 18.37 2.81 19.92
C LYS A 15 17.90 3.45 18.60
N LYS A 16 18.43 2.98 17.47
CA LYS A 16 17.97 3.28 16.12
C LYS A 16 16.58 2.68 15.91
N ILE A 17 15.64 3.56 15.59
CA ILE A 17 14.27 3.23 15.23
C ILE A 17 14.15 3.47 13.73
N ALA A 18 13.76 2.46 12.95
CA ALA A 18 13.32 2.69 11.57
C ALA A 18 11.96 3.37 11.68
N LYS A 19 11.92 4.64 11.31
CA LYS A 19 10.67 5.39 11.26
C LYS A 19 10.09 5.25 9.87
N LEU A 20 9.26 4.23 9.70
CA LEU A 20 8.62 3.94 8.41
C LEU A 20 7.61 5.03 8.04
N ASP A 21 7.14 5.82 9.01
CA ASP A 21 6.17 6.89 8.80
C ASP A 21 6.79 8.26 8.50
N GLU A 22 8.13 8.37 8.43
CA GLU A 22 8.73 9.64 8.01
C GLU A 22 8.28 10.02 6.58
N PRO A 23 7.90 11.30 6.35
CA PRO A 23 7.50 11.74 5.02
C PRO A 23 8.62 11.52 4.01
N VAL A 24 8.30 10.77 2.95
CA VAL A 24 9.18 10.63 1.79
C VAL A 24 8.68 11.57 0.69
N PRO A 25 9.55 12.44 0.13
CA PRO A 25 9.17 13.32 -0.96
C PRO A 25 8.69 12.54 -2.20
N ASP A 26 7.54 12.93 -2.74
CA ASP A 26 7.01 12.38 -3.99
C ASP A 26 7.70 13.01 -5.21
N THR A 27 8.98 12.67 -5.39
CA THR A 27 9.83 13.21 -6.46
C THR A 27 9.33 12.90 -7.88
N PHE A 28 8.46 11.90 -8.02
CA PHE A 28 7.88 11.50 -9.29
C PHE A 28 6.45 12.01 -9.50
N ASN A 29 5.89 12.78 -8.56
CA ASN A 29 4.51 13.29 -8.57
C ASN A 29 3.49 12.16 -8.84
N GLN A 30 3.64 11.05 -8.13
CA GLN A 30 2.77 9.88 -8.26
C GLN A 30 1.42 10.07 -7.58
N LEU A 31 1.35 10.84 -6.50
CA LEU A 31 0.17 10.95 -5.65
C LEU A 31 -0.79 12.03 -6.13
N LEU A 32 -2.08 11.74 -5.96
CA LEU A 32 -3.11 12.76 -6.06
C LEU A 32 -2.93 13.84 -4.98
N PRO A 33 -3.35 15.09 -5.22
CA PRO A 33 -3.52 16.07 -4.17
C PRO A 33 -4.54 15.58 -3.13
N LEU A 34 -4.58 16.24 -1.97
CA LEU A 34 -5.67 16.04 -1.02
C LEU A 34 -7.03 16.29 -1.69
N PRO A 35 -8.10 15.59 -1.25
CA PRO A 35 -9.46 15.92 -1.68
C PRO A 35 -9.78 17.40 -1.47
N GLU A 36 -10.57 17.98 -2.37
CA GLU A 36 -11.05 19.34 -2.19
C GLU A 36 -11.88 19.46 -0.90
N GLY A 37 -11.64 20.50 -0.11
CA GLY A 37 -12.31 20.68 1.18
C GLY A 37 -11.94 19.65 2.26
N TRP A 38 -10.87 18.86 2.06
CA TRP A 38 -10.39 17.89 3.04
C TRP A 38 -10.17 18.53 4.41
N LYS A 39 -10.67 17.85 5.44
CA LYS A 39 -10.43 18.16 6.85
C LYS A 39 -10.07 16.86 7.55
N LYS A 40 -9.08 16.92 8.44
CA LYS A 40 -8.58 15.76 9.20
C LYS A 40 -9.69 15.00 9.94
N ASP A 41 -10.71 15.72 10.40
CA ASP A 41 -11.80 15.17 11.20
C ASP A 41 -13.04 14.77 10.39
N ASN A 42 -13.02 14.93 9.06
CA ASN A 42 -14.13 14.55 8.18
C ASN A 42 -14.11 13.03 7.87
N LYS A 43 -14.12 12.23 8.93
CA LYS A 43 -14.16 10.76 8.84
C LYS A 43 -15.59 10.28 9.02
N HIS A 44 -15.99 9.32 8.20
CA HIS A 44 -17.27 8.65 8.40
C HIS A 44 -17.28 7.93 9.77
N PRO A 45 -18.38 7.94 10.53
CA PRO A 45 -18.42 7.33 11.88
C PRO A 45 -18.08 5.83 11.92
N LYS A 46 -18.27 5.14 10.78
CA LYS A 46 -17.93 3.73 10.60
C LYS A 46 -16.58 3.49 9.91
N PHE A 47 -15.83 4.53 9.57
CA PHE A 47 -14.51 4.37 8.97
C PHE A 47 -13.53 3.79 9.99
N GLN A 48 -12.74 2.80 9.59
CA GLN A 48 -11.70 2.19 10.41
C GLN A 48 -10.38 2.20 9.66
N HIS A 49 -9.33 2.70 10.29
CA HIS A 49 -7.96 2.61 9.79
C HIS A 49 -7.19 1.70 10.74
N CYS A 50 -6.98 0.46 10.31
CA CYS A 50 -6.33 -0.59 11.08
C CYS A 50 -4.86 -0.71 10.66
N GLN A 51 -3.96 -0.76 11.64
CA GLN A 51 -2.52 -0.91 11.46
C GLN A 51 -1.97 -1.96 12.44
N PRO A 52 -0.92 -2.71 12.07
CA PRO A 52 -0.28 -3.65 12.98
C PRO A 52 0.33 -2.95 14.20
N PRO A 53 0.39 -3.62 15.37
CA PRO A 53 0.07 -5.04 15.58
C PRO A 53 -1.41 -5.31 15.91
N LYS A 54 -2.27 -4.28 15.97
CA LYS A 54 -3.68 -4.47 16.34
C LYS A 54 -4.44 -5.15 15.18
N PRO A 55 -5.05 -6.33 15.38
CA PRO A 55 -5.77 -7.02 14.31
C PRO A 55 -6.88 -6.14 13.71
N PRO A 56 -7.11 -6.20 12.39
CA PRO A 56 -8.24 -5.51 11.78
C PRO A 56 -9.57 -6.10 12.26
N VAL A 57 -10.62 -5.28 12.25
CA VAL A 57 -11.99 -5.72 12.54
C VAL A 57 -12.82 -5.63 11.27
N TYR A 58 -13.60 -6.68 11.01
CA TYR A 58 -14.47 -6.80 9.83
C TYR A 58 -15.94 -6.85 10.27
N PRO A 59 -16.58 -5.70 10.60
CA PRO A 59 -17.99 -5.70 10.96
C PRO A 59 -18.86 -6.26 9.85
N LYS A 60 -19.87 -7.05 10.21
CA LYS A 60 -20.81 -7.63 9.24
C LYS A 60 -21.46 -6.53 8.40
N GLY A 61 -21.38 -6.67 7.07
CA GLY A 61 -21.98 -5.74 6.12
C GLY A 61 -21.16 -4.48 5.83
N MET A 62 -19.92 -4.39 6.32
CA MET A 62 -18.95 -3.40 5.89
C MET A 62 -17.89 -4.05 5.02
N GLN A 63 -17.50 -3.37 3.95
CA GLN A 63 -16.40 -3.78 3.10
C GLN A 63 -15.06 -3.36 3.69
N SER A 64 -14.02 -4.01 3.19
CA SER A 64 -12.65 -3.80 3.62
C SER A 64 -11.66 -3.78 2.45
N VAL A 65 -10.61 -2.98 2.59
CA VAL A 65 -9.51 -2.92 1.64
C VAL A 65 -8.16 -3.08 2.33
N PHE A 66 -7.30 -3.95 1.81
CA PHE A 66 -5.91 -4.08 2.23
C PHE A 66 -4.99 -3.28 1.30
N LEU A 67 -4.07 -2.51 1.87
CA LEU A 67 -3.14 -1.65 1.14
C LEU A 67 -1.79 -2.35 0.92
N ALA A 68 -1.76 -3.34 0.03
CA ALA A 68 -0.55 -4.03 -0.36
C ALA A 68 0.33 -3.14 -1.24
N GLY A 69 1.65 -3.25 -1.13
CA GLY A 69 2.51 -2.44 -1.98
C GLY A 69 3.78 -1.96 -1.34
N SER A 70 4.39 -0.99 -2.03
CA SER A 70 5.65 -0.39 -1.65
C SER A 70 5.58 0.23 -0.24
N ILE A 71 6.42 -0.30 0.64
CA ILE A 71 6.81 0.32 1.93
C ILE A 71 8.34 0.44 1.94
N GLU A 72 9.02 -0.66 1.60
CA GLU A 72 10.47 -0.79 1.48
C GLU A 72 11.24 -0.13 2.64
N MET A 73 10.90 -0.54 3.86
CA MET A 73 11.51 -0.01 5.09
C MET A 73 11.46 1.53 5.20
N GLY A 74 10.40 2.14 4.68
CA GLY A 74 10.18 3.59 4.74
C GLY A 74 10.73 4.36 3.53
N LYS A 75 11.28 3.71 2.51
CA LYS A 75 11.71 4.39 1.27
C LYS A 75 10.57 4.79 0.34
N ALA A 76 9.43 4.09 0.42
CA ALA A 76 8.30 4.37 -0.45
C ALA A 76 7.59 5.67 -0.02
N ILE A 77 7.07 6.42 -0.99
CA ILE A 77 6.17 7.54 -0.74
C ILE A 77 4.99 7.11 0.14
N GLN A 78 4.43 8.05 0.90
CA GLN A 78 3.33 7.79 1.84
C GLN A 78 1.97 7.61 1.14
N TRP A 79 1.92 6.70 0.17
CA TRP A 79 0.75 6.46 -0.67
C TRP A 79 -0.42 5.83 0.11
N GLN A 80 -0.14 5.05 1.16
CA GLN A 80 -1.18 4.45 1.99
C GLN A 80 -1.99 5.52 2.71
N GLU A 81 -1.31 6.48 3.34
CA GLU A 81 -1.94 7.62 4.00
C GLU A 81 -2.74 8.45 3.01
N ARG A 82 -2.17 8.72 1.82
CA ARG A 82 -2.89 9.44 0.76
C ARG A 82 -4.19 8.71 0.38
N LEU A 83 -4.15 7.40 0.18
CA LEU A 83 -5.34 6.64 -0.19
C LEU A 83 -6.37 6.61 0.95
N VAL A 84 -5.92 6.51 2.21
CA VAL A 84 -6.78 6.62 3.41
C VAL A 84 -7.52 7.96 3.43
N GLU A 85 -6.84 9.07 3.18
CA GLU A 85 -7.45 10.41 3.14
C GLU A 85 -8.56 10.52 2.08
N HIS A 86 -8.40 9.83 0.97
CA HIS A 86 -9.38 9.75 -0.11
C HIS A 86 -10.51 8.73 0.14
N LEU A 87 -10.41 7.87 1.15
CA LEU A 87 -11.42 6.84 1.46
C LEU A 87 -12.10 7.05 2.82
N GLN A 88 -11.59 7.93 3.68
CA GLN A 88 -12.06 8.08 5.06
C GLN A 88 -13.50 8.58 5.21
N HIS A 89 -14.10 9.12 4.15
CA HIS A 89 -15.50 9.53 4.12
C HIS A 89 -16.48 8.35 3.91
N LEU A 90 -15.98 7.13 3.73
CA LEU A 90 -16.76 5.93 3.49
C LEU A 90 -16.90 5.05 4.76
N PRO A 91 -17.99 4.28 4.92
CA PRO A 91 -18.11 3.23 5.93
C PRO A 91 -17.24 2.01 5.61
N LEU A 92 -15.92 2.17 5.68
CA LEU A 92 -14.91 1.21 5.19
C LEU A 92 -13.92 0.82 6.28
N THR A 93 -13.48 -0.44 6.29
CA THR A 93 -12.26 -0.86 7.00
C THR A 93 -11.06 -0.82 6.06
N VAL A 94 -10.07 0.02 6.35
CA VAL A 94 -8.78 0.05 5.64
C VAL A 94 -7.72 -0.65 6.48
N CYS A 95 -7.13 -1.71 5.95
CA CYS A 95 -6.00 -2.42 6.55
C CYS A 95 -4.70 -1.87 5.93
N ASN A 96 -4.00 -1.02 6.67
CA ASN A 96 -2.74 -0.42 6.26
C ASN A 96 -1.56 -1.16 6.93
N PRO A 97 -0.75 -1.94 6.18
CA PRO A 97 0.39 -2.67 6.76
C PRO A 97 1.56 -1.76 7.17
N ARG A 98 1.62 -0.51 6.68
CA ARG A 98 2.64 0.46 7.08
C ARG A 98 2.34 0.94 8.50
N ARG A 99 3.25 0.63 9.44
CA ARG A 99 3.22 1.09 10.84
C ARG A 99 4.43 1.97 11.16
N GLY A 100 4.27 2.94 12.04
CA GLY A 100 5.23 4.05 12.14
C GLY A 100 6.59 3.78 12.73
N SER A 101 6.72 2.96 13.75
CA SER A 101 8.01 2.70 14.38
C SER A 101 8.31 1.21 14.40
N TRP A 102 9.42 0.83 13.79
CA TRP A 102 10.02 -0.50 13.92
C TRP A 102 11.35 -0.35 14.68
N THR A 103 11.44 -0.96 15.85
CA THR A 103 12.68 -0.96 16.63
C THR A 103 13.67 -1.91 15.96
N ILE A 104 14.68 -1.35 15.28
CA ILE A 104 15.74 -2.14 14.62
C ILE A 104 16.79 -2.60 15.62
N ASP A 105 16.85 -1.95 16.78
CA ASP A 105 17.84 -2.22 17.83
C ASP A 105 17.28 -3.08 18.96
N GLY A 106 16.32 -3.96 18.64
CA GLY A 106 15.89 -5.02 19.53
C GLY A 106 16.91 -6.17 19.54
N THR A 107 16.87 -7.01 20.57
CA THR A 107 17.55 -8.30 20.53
C THR A 107 17.08 -9.11 19.30
N PRO A 108 17.89 -10.07 18.79
CA PRO A 108 17.46 -10.91 17.68
C PRO A 108 16.09 -11.59 17.89
N ALA A 109 15.75 -11.93 19.14
CA ALA A 109 14.46 -12.49 19.50
C ALA A 109 13.31 -11.48 19.39
N GLU A 110 13.52 -10.23 19.81
CA GLU A 110 12.53 -9.15 19.69
C GLU A 110 12.28 -8.77 18.24
N MET A 111 13.35 -8.66 17.43
CA MET A 111 13.23 -8.41 15.99
C MET A 111 12.47 -9.54 15.29
N LYS A 112 12.77 -10.80 15.62
CA LYS A 112 12.05 -11.97 15.08
C LYS A 112 10.57 -11.91 15.48
N LYS A 113 10.26 -11.64 16.74
CA LYS A 113 8.87 -11.54 17.20
C LYS A 113 8.12 -10.42 16.48
N ALA A 114 8.72 -9.24 16.34
CA ALA A 114 8.11 -8.11 15.64
C ALA A 114 7.91 -8.39 14.14
N PHE A 115 8.82 -9.15 13.52
CA PHE A 115 8.69 -9.64 12.15
C PHE A 115 7.56 -10.67 12.03
N ASP A 116 7.52 -11.68 12.89
CA ASP A 116 6.49 -12.72 12.89
C ASP A 116 5.10 -12.11 13.09
N GLU A 117 4.95 -11.14 13.99
CA GLU A 117 3.70 -10.41 14.22
C GLU A 117 3.28 -9.59 13.00
N GLN A 118 4.22 -8.94 12.31
CA GLN A 118 3.94 -8.18 11.09
C GLN A 118 3.46 -9.10 9.98
N VAL A 119 4.23 -10.16 9.68
CA VAL A 119 3.92 -11.11 8.60
C VAL A 119 2.59 -11.81 8.88
N LYS A 120 2.35 -12.23 10.12
CA LYS A 120 1.07 -12.85 10.50
C LYS A 120 -0.09 -11.88 10.32
N TRP A 121 0.05 -10.64 10.76
CA TRP A 121 -0.98 -9.61 10.57
C TRP A 121 -1.28 -9.36 9.10
N GLU A 122 -0.24 -9.25 8.26
CA GLU A 122 -0.38 -9.03 6.82
C GLU A 122 -1.08 -10.19 6.13
N LEU A 123 -0.67 -11.43 6.41
CA LEU A 123 -1.30 -12.63 5.85
C LEU A 123 -2.76 -12.76 6.27
N GLU A 124 -3.07 -12.60 7.56
CA GLU A 124 -4.45 -12.64 8.06
C GLU A 124 -5.31 -11.53 7.43
N ALA A 125 -4.77 -10.33 7.25
CA ALA A 125 -5.52 -9.23 6.66
C ALA A 125 -5.73 -9.40 5.14
N LEU A 126 -4.72 -9.90 4.41
CA LEU A 126 -4.84 -10.26 3.00
C LEU A 126 -5.92 -11.33 2.79
N GLU A 127 -5.96 -12.35 3.65
CA GLU A 127 -6.95 -13.43 3.58
C GLU A 127 -8.38 -12.94 3.81
N ASN A 128 -8.58 -12.08 4.81
CA ASN A 128 -9.92 -11.69 5.26
C ASN A 128 -10.50 -10.46 4.54
N CYS A 129 -9.69 -9.60 3.93
CA CYS A 129 -10.21 -8.41 3.26
C CYS A 129 -11.05 -8.72 2.00
N ASP A 130 -11.92 -7.79 1.62
CA ASP A 130 -12.75 -7.89 0.42
C ASP A 130 -12.00 -7.47 -0.85
N VAL A 131 -11.14 -6.45 -0.74
CA VAL A 131 -10.35 -5.86 -1.82
C VAL A 131 -8.88 -5.78 -1.42
N ILE A 132 -7.99 -6.12 -2.35
CA ILE A 132 -6.54 -5.93 -2.17
C ILE A 132 -6.07 -4.90 -3.20
N CYS A 133 -5.61 -3.76 -2.71
CA CYS A 133 -5.08 -2.66 -3.51
C CYS A 133 -3.56 -2.74 -3.53
N PHE A 134 -2.96 -3.04 -4.68
CA PHE A 134 -1.51 -3.00 -4.87
C PHE A 134 -1.07 -1.66 -5.45
N PHE A 135 -0.07 -1.04 -4.83
CA PHE A 135 0.64 0.11 -5.40
C PHE A 135 2.14 -0.16 -5.49
N PHE A 136 2.71 0.07 -6.69
CA PHE A 136 4.15 -0.05 -6.95
C PHE A 136 4.75 1.34 -7.18
N ASP A 137 5.51 1.83 -6.20
CA ASP A 137 6.24 3.08 -6.26
C ASP A 137 7.44 2.96 -7.22
N HIS A 138 7.59 3.95 -8.12
CA HIS A 138 8.70 4.08 -9.04
C HIS A 138 10.09 3.94 -8.38
N ALA A 139 10.23 4.45 -7.16
CA ALA A 139 11.51 4.51 -6.44
C ALA A 139 11.90 3.19 -5.76
N THR A 140 11.09 2.13 -5.91
CA THR A 140 11.19 0.91 -5.08
C THR A 140 11.36 -0.37 -5.90
N ILE A 141 11.82 -1.42 -5.23
CA ILE A 141 11.98 -2.77 -5.79
C ILE A 141 10.80 -3.69 -5.41
N SER A 142 10.20 -3.49 -4.24
CA SER A 142 8.97 -4.16 -3.77
C SER A 142 8.89 -5.69 -4.00
N PRO A 143 9.91 -6.49 -3.59
CA PRO A 143 9.95 -7.93 -3.89
C PRO A 143 8.85 -8.75 -3.20
N VAL A 144 8.53 -8.45 -1.94
CA VAL A 144 7.45 -9.13 -1.21
C VAL A 144 6.10 -8.86 -1.87
N THR A 145 5.88 -7.61 -2.30
CA THR A 145 4.67 -7.22 -3.05
C THR A 145 4.50 -8.00 -4.35
N LEU A 146 5.58 -8.32 -5.07
CA LEU A 146 5.50 -9.16 -6.27
C LEU A 146 5.06 -10.61 -5.94
N VAL A 147 5.53 -11.15 -4.81
CA VAL A 147 5.10 -12.48 -4.31
C VAL A 147 3.62 -12.46 -3.93
N GLU A 148 3.19 -11.45 -3.19
CA GLU A 148 1.80 -11.26 -2.77
C GLU A 148 0.87 -11.10 -3.99
N LEU A 149 1.25 -10.32 -4.99
CA LEU A 149 0.48 -10.19 -6.22
C LEU A 149 0.32 -11.56 -6.89
N GLY A 150 1.39 -12.34 -6.99
CA GLY A 150 1.33 -13.70 -7.54
C GLY A 150 0.38 -14.62 -6.76
N LEU A 151 0.40 -14.53 -5.42
CA LEU A 151 -0.46 -15.30 -4.53
C LEU A 151 -1.95 -14.95 -4.72
N TRP A 152 -2.26 -13.66 -4.86
CA TRP A 152 -3.63 -13.15 -4.86
C TRP A 152 -4.23 -12.89 -6.24
N ALA A 153 -3.46 -12.97 -7.33
CA ALA A 153 -3.90 -12.60 -8.68
C ALA A 153 -5.21 -13.28 -9.14
N LYS A 154 -5.46 -14.53 -8.72
CA LYS A 154 -6.67 -15.29 -9.08
C LYS A 154 -7.84 -15.13 -8.11
N SER A 155 -7.68 -14.38 -7.03
CA SER A 155 -8.69 -14.27 -5.96
C SER A 155 -9.96 -13.50 -6.36
N GLY A 156 -9.89 -12.72 -7.44
CA GLY A 156 -10.95 -11.79 -7.80
C GLY A 156 -11.13 -10.62 -6.82
N LYS A 157 -10.17 -10.39 -5.90
CA LYS A 157 -10.15 -9.27 -4.94
C LYS A 157 -9.21 -8.13 -5.36
N VAL A 158 -8.31 -8.39 -6.30
CA VAL A 158 -7.14 -7.53 -6.56
C VAL A 158 -7.46 -6.37 -7.49
N VAL A 159 -6.88 -5.21 -7.20
CA VAL A 159 -6.67 -4.08 -8.13
C VAL A 159 -5.21 -3.61 -8.02
N VAL A 160 -4.63 -3.14 -9.12
CA VAL A 160 -3.20 -2.79 -9.19
C VAL A 160 -3.00 -1.38 -9.76
N CYS A 161 -2.12 -0.60 -9.14
CA CYS A 161 -1.50 0.58 -9.74
C CYS A 161 0.00 0.30 -9.93
N CYS A 162 0.42 0.20 -11.18
CA CYS A 162 1.81 -0.04 -11.54
C CYS A 162 2.13 0.73 -12.83
N SER A 163 2.73 1.89 -12.67
CA SER A 163 3.25 2.67 -13.79
C SER A 163 4.32 1.90 -14.56
N LYS A 164 4.39 2.14 -15.87
CA LYS A 164 5.44 1.62 -16.75
C LYS A 164 6.86 1.99 -16.34
N LYS A 165 7.03 3.00 -15.47
CA LYS A 165 8.32 3.42 -14.92
C LYS A 165 8.84 2.50 -13.80
N TYR A 166 7.99 1.62 -13.24
CA TYR A 166 8.43 0.65 -12.25
C TYR A 166 9.33 -0.42 -12.90
N TRP A 167 10.44 -0.77 -12.24
CA TRP A 167 11.52 -1.60 -12.82
C TRP A 167 11.07 -3.00 -13.32
N ARG A 168 9.97 -3.54 -12.78
CA ARG A 168 9.35 -4.81 -13.24
C ARG A 168 7.93 -4.64 -13.77
N ALA A 169 7.57 -3.44 -14.25
CA ALA A 169 6.24 -3.15 -14.75
C ALA A 169 5.75 -4.18 -15.77
N SER A 170 6.58 -4.58 -16.74
CA SER A 170 6.19 -5.58 -17.74
C SER A 170 5.76 -6.92 -17.13
N ASN A 171 6.39 -7.37 -16.03
CA ASN A 171 5.99 -8.61 -15.36
C ASN A 171 4.65 -8.44 -14.65
N VAL A 172 4.47 -7.32 -13.94
CA VAL A 172 3.22 -6.98 -13.26
C VAL A 172 2.06 -6.89 -14.26
N HIS A 173 2.24 -6.16 -15.35
CA HIS A 173 1.25 -6.00 -16.41
C HIS A 173 0.91 -7.33 -17.09
N PHE A 174 1.90 -8.19 -17.37
CA PHE A 174 1.65 -9.50 -17.96
C PHE A 174 0.85 -10.43 -17.03
N VAL A 175 1.17 -10.46 -15.73
CA VAL A 175 0.39 -11.20 -14.73
C VAL A 175 -1.04 -10.66 -14.67
N CYS A 176 -1.21 -9.34 -14.65
CA CYS A 176 -2.53 -8.73 -14.60
C CYS A 176 -3.38 -9.05 -15.83
N ASP A 177 -2.82 -8.95 -17.04
CA ASP A 177 -3.55 -9.33 -18.26
C ASP A 177 -3.90 -10.83 -18.27
N ARG A 178 -2.94 -11.70 -17.90
CA ARG A 178 -3.13 -13.15 -17.90
C ARG A 178 -4.27 -13.61 -16.98
N TYR A 179 -4.43 -12.94 -15.84
CA TYR A 179 -5.44 -13.25 -14.83
C TYR A 179 -6.62 -12.28 -14.79
N LYS A 180 -6.69 -11.34 -15.74
CA LYS A 180 -7.73 -10.31 -15.83
C LYS A 180 -7.88 -9.51 -14.53
N VAL A 181 -6.75 -9.19 -13.92
CA VAL A 181 -6.66 -8.29 -12.77
C VAL A 181 -6.73 -6.84 -13.30
N PRO A 182 -7.66 -6.01 -12.79
CA PRO A 182 -7.71 -4.60 -13.17
C PRO A 182 -6.43 -3.87 -12.76
N ILE A 183 -5.82 -3.17 -13.72
CA ILE A 183 -4.56 -2.45 -13.55
C ILE A 183 -4.64 -1.04 -14.15
N THR A 184 -4.00 -0.08 -13.49
CA THR A 184 -3.80 1.29 -13.96
C THR A 184 -2.33 1.71 -13.84
N ASP A 185 -1.92 2.69 -14.65
CA ASP A 185 -0.57 3.27 -14.62
C ASP A 185 -0.45 4.45 -13.63
N THR A 186 -1.57 4.99 -13.12
CA THR A 186 -1.57 6.21 -12.29
C THR A 186 -2.39 6.06 -11.01
N PHE A 187 -1.95 6.75 -9.95
CA PHE A 187 -2.67 6.82 -8.68
C PHE A 187 -4.03 7.53 -8.83
N GLU A 188 -4.14 8.50 -9.75
CA GLU A 188 -5.40 9.16 -10.08
C GLU A 188 -6.50 8.16 -10.44
N ASN A 189 -6.16 7.19 -11.29
CA ASN A 189 -7.06 6.13 -11.72
C ASN A 189 -7.14 4.96 -10.74
N LEU A 190 -6.28 4.91 -9.71
CA LEU A 190 -6.33 3.86 -8.68
C LEU A 190 -7.56 4.03 -7.79
N LEU A 191 -7.87 5.27 -7.39
CA LEU A 191 -9.01 5.57 -6.53
C LEU A 191 -10.36 5.07 -7.11
N PRO A 192 -10.76 5.43 -8.36
CA PRO A 192 -11.99 4.92 -8.93
C PRO A 192 -11.95 3.39 -9.12
N LEU A 193 -10.78 2.81 -9.41
CA LEU A 193 -10.64 1.35 -9.53
C LEU A 193 -10.89 0.62 -8.21
N VAL A 194 -10.37 1.15 -7.10
CA VAL A 194 -10.65 0.66 -5.74
C VAL A 194 -12.13 0.79 -5.42
N LYS A 195 -12.74 1.96 -5.69
CA LYS A 195 -14.18 2.18 -5.45
C LYS A 195 -15.04 1.20 -6.25
N HIS A 196 -14.74 1.00 -7.53
CA HIS A 196 -15.44 0.02 -8.37
C HIS A 196 -15.32 -1.39 -7.79
N LYS A 197 -14.12 -1.77 -7.35
CA LYS A 197 -13.92 -3.09 -6.73
C LYS A 197 -14.71 -3.24 -5.42
N LEU A 198 -14.80 -2.19 -4.61
CA LEU A 198 -15.63 -2.18 -3.40
C LEU A 198 -17.12 -2.30 -3.75
N GLN A 199 -17.59 -1.67 -4.83
CA GLN A 199 -18.97 -1.82 -5.33
C GLN A 199 -19.27 -3.26 -5.76
N GLU A 200 -18.36 -3.90 -6.51
CA GLU A 200 -18.49 -5.33 -6.86
C GLU A 200 -18.60 -6.23 -5.62
N LYS A 201 -17.98 -5.83 -4.50
CA LYS A 201 -18.03 -6.52 -3.21
C LYS A 201 -19.22 -6.09 -2.34
N GLY A 202 -20.16 -5.32 -2.88
CA GLY A 202 -21.43 -4.96 -2.25
C GLY A 202 -21.43 -3.64 -1.48
N MET A 203 -20.38 -2.81 -1.60
CA MET A 203 -20.41 -1.45 -1.06
C MET A 203 -21.41 -0.60 -1.86
N LYS A 204 -22.26 0.15 -1.15
CA LYS A 204 -23.15 1.13 -1.75
C LYS A 204 -22.55 2.52 -1.60
N PHE A 205 -22.51 3.26 -2.69
CA PHE A 205 -22.11 4.66 -2.71
C PHE A 205 -23.36 5.55 -2.84
N PRO A 206 -23.35 6.78 -2.34
CA PRO A 206 -24.40 7.75 -2.65
C PRO A 206 -24.46 7.99 -4.17
N ASP A 207 -25.65 8.25 -4.71
CA ASP A 207 -25.90 8.42 -6.16
C ASP A 207 -25.04 9.53 -6.82
N SER A 208 -24.41 10.42 -6.04
CA SER A 208 -23.52 11.49 -6.51
C SER A 208 -22.07 11.06 -6.74
N GLU A 209 -21.67 9.85 -6.33
CA GLU A 209 -20.34 9.29 -6.54
C GLU A 209 -20.35 8.27 -7.68
N ASP A 210 -20.72 8.72 -8.88
CA ASP A 210 -20.70 7.90 -10.09
C ASP A 210 -19.25 7.44 -10.35
N VAL A 211 -18.97 6.17 -10.05
CA VAL A 211 -17.64 5.59 -10.21
C VAL A 211 -17.41 5.34 -11.70
N ARG A 212 -16.92 6.37 -12.39
CA ARG A 212 -16.41 6.20 -13.75
C ARG A 212 -15.22 5.25 -13.69
N ILE A 213 -15.41 4.04 -14.19
CA ILE A 213 -14.33 3.07 -14.36
C ILE A 213 -13.38 3.70 -15.40
N PRO A 214 -12.14 4.05 -15.03
CA PRO A 214 -11.17 4.46 -16.04
C PRO A 214 -10.97 3.28 -17.00
N PRO A 215 -10.82 3.51 -18.32
CA PRO A 215 -10.63 2.44 -19.27
C PRO A 215 -9.49 1.55 -18.79
N THR A 216 -9.81 0.28 -18.54
CA THR A 216 -8.80 -0.69 -18.13
C THR A 216 -7.89 -0.94 -19.34
N VAL A 217 -6.63 -1.33 -19.11
CA VAL A 217 -5.74 -1.70 -20.23
C VAL A 217 -6.35 -2.82 -21.09
N SER A 218 -7.24 -3.64 -20.54
CA SER A 218 -8.06 -4.60 -21.30
C SER A 218 -9.00 -3.95 -22.32
N ASP A 219 -9.55 -2.76 -22.07
CA ASP A 219 -10.37 -2.03 -23.05
C ASP A 219 -9.52 -1.36 -24.15
N LEU A 220 -8.24 -1.11 -23.86
CA LEU A 220 -7.25 -0.62 -24.84
C LEU A 220 -6.59 -1.76 -25.64
N SER A 221 -6.85 -3.03 -25.28
CA SER A 221 -6.24 -4.21 -25.91
C SER A 221 -6.82 -4.60 -27.27
N ALA A 222 -7.77 -3.82 -27.81
CA ALA A 222 -8.18 -3.95 -29.21
C ALA A 222 -7.07 -3.55 -30.22
N GLN A 223 -5.90 -3.11 -29.75
CA GLN A 223 -4.71 -2.99 -30.59
C GLN A 223 -3.54 -3.82 -30.04
N PRO A 224 -2.88 -4.65 -30.87
CA PRO A 224 -1.72 -5.41 -30.45
C PRO A 224 -0.60 -4.44 -30.08
N THR A 225 -0.36 -4.25 -28.78
CA THR A 225 0.79 -3.48 -28.31
C THR A 225 2.05 -4.28 -28.61
N LYS A 226 2.77 -3.89 -29.67
CA LYS A 226 4.14 -4.31 -29.91
C LYS A 226 5.01 -3.73 -28.78
N TRP A 227 5.17 -4.50 -27.71
CA TRP A 227 6.20 -4.22 -26.72
C TRP A 227 7.56 -4.41 -27.40
N LYS A 228 8.22 -3.31 -27.77
CA LYS A 228 9.61 -3.34 -28.20
C LYS A 228 10.48 -3.53 -26.96
N PHE A 229 11.07 -4.71 -26.83
CA PHE A 229 12.17 -4.93 -25.90
C PHE A 229 13.42 -4.27 -26.49
N GLU A 230 13.67 -3.02 -26.16
CA GLU A 230 15.03 -2.47 -26.27
C GLU A 230 15.81 -3.05 -25.09
N ARG A 231 16.63 -4.05 -25.39
CA ARG A 231 17.69 -4.49 -24.48
C ARG A 231 18.84 -3.52 -24.73
N ASP A 232 19.10 -2.65 -23.78
CA ASP A 232 20.38 -1.94 -23.74
C ASP A 232 21.45 -3.01 -23.44
N GLU A 233 22.34 -3.23 -24.42
CA GLU A 233 23.56 -4.04 -24.30
C GLU A 233 24.61 -3.36 -23.41
#